data_AF-A0A6B3IG85-F1
#
_entry.id   AF-A0A6B3IG85-F1
#
_cell.length_a   1.000
_cell.length_b   1.000
_cell.length_c   1.000
_cell.angle_alpha   90.00
_cell.angle_beta   90.00
_cell.angle_gamma   90.00
#
_symmetry.space_group_name_H-M   'P 1'
#
loop_
_entity.id
_entity.type
_entity.pdbx_description
1 polymer ?
#
loop_
_entity_poly.entity_id
_entity_poly.type
_entity_poly.pdbx_seq_one_letter_code
_entity_poly.pdbx_strand_id
1 'polypeptide(L)'
;IADEEGMAALSMRAVGERLGRTAMALYTHVPGKSELLDLMYDAVHAELPSAYPESESDDWRAPLTAWAGEVLEFYVRHPWVLQVSQARPVL
;
A
#
# COMPACT_ATOMS: atom_id res chain seq x y z
N ILE A 1 -5.55 10.84 3.34
CA ILE A 1 -4.55 11.05 4.42
C ILE A 1 -3.15 10.64 3.99
N ALA A 2 -2.78 9.35 3.90
CA ALA A 2 -1.38 9.02 3.59
C ALA A 2 -0.91 9.49 2.20
N ASP A 3 -1.76 9.36 1.17
CA ASP A 3 -1.48 9.88 -0.17
C ASP A 3 -1.55 11.42 -0.25
N GLU A 4 -2.44 12.05 0.52
CA GLU A 4 -2.75 13.49 0.45
C GLU A 4 -1.85 14.36 1.34
N GLU A 5 -1.51 13.84 2.53
CA GLU A 5 -0.89 14.56 3.64
C GLU A 5 0.38 13.86 4.17
N GLY A 6 0.69 12.66 3.67
CA GLY A 6 1.86 11.88 4.06
C GLY A 6 1.72 11.14 5.39
N MET A 7 2.76 10.37 5.73
CA MET A 7 2.80 9.51 6.92
C MET A 7 2.83 10.25 8.25
N ALA A 8 3.28 11.51 8.25
CA ALA A 8 3.30 12.35 9.44
C ALA A 8 1.88 12.69 9.92
N ALA A 9 0.93 12.85 8.99
CA ALA A 9 -0.48 13.09 9.30
C ALA A 9 -1.25 11.83 9.72
N LEU A 10 -0.71 10.64 9.43
CA LEU A 10 -1.36 9.38 9.74
C LEU A 10 -1.40 9.13 11.26
N SER A 11 -2.61 9.05 11.81
CA SER A 11 -2.86 8.62 13.19
C SER A 11 -4.22 7.94 13.30
N MET A 12 -4.42 7.10 14.32
CA MET A 12 -5.72 6.47 14.60
C MET A 12 -6.85 7.50 14.70
N ARG A 13 -6.54 8.67 15.25
CA ARG A 13 -7.47 9.79 15.37
C ARG A 13 -7.81 10.39 14.00
N ALA A 14 -6.81 10.73 13.18
CA ALA A 14 -7.02 11.32 11.86
C ALA A 14 -7.85 10.39 10.96
N VAL A 15 -7.58 9.08 11.01
CA VAL A 15 -8.39 8.09 10.26
C VAL A 15 -9.82 8.03 10.80
N GLY A 16 -10.00 8.02 12.12
CA GLY A 16 -11.34 8.10 12.73
C GLY A 16 -12.13 9.32 12.28
N GLU A 17 -11.53 10.50 12.36
CA GLU A 17 -12.14 11.76 11.94
C GLU A 17 -12.54 11.72 10.45
N ARG A 18 -11.67 11.19 9.58
CA ARG A 18 -11.95 11.03 8.14
C ARG A 18 -13.10 10.05 7.85
N LEU A 19 -13.27 9.03 8.70
CA LEU A 19 -14.36 8.06 8.62
C LEU A 19 -15.64 8.51 9.35
N GLY A 20 -15.65 9.69 9.97
CA GLY A 20 -16.77 10.16 10.79
C GLY A 20 -16.99 9.31 12.05
N ARG A 21 -15.93 8.72 12.60
CA ARG A 21 -15.94 7.84 13.77
C ARG A 21 -14.95 8.32 14.83
N THR A 22 -15.12 7.84 16.07
CA THR A 22 -14.13 8.09 17.12
C THR A 22 -12.93 7.16 16.94
N ALA A 23 -11.75 7.59 17.42
CA ALA A 23 -10.57 6.71 17.46
C ALA A 23 -10.85 5.40 18.23
N MET A 24 -11.67 5.46 19.28
CA MET A 24 -12.08 4.28 20.06
C MET A 24 -12.82 3.24 19.22
N ALA A 25 -13.67 3.67 18.28
CA ALA A 25 -14.33 2.75 17.36
C ALA A 25 -13.32 2.05 16.44
N LEU A 26 -12.25 2.72 16.01
CA LEU A 26 -11.20 2.08 15.21
C LEU A 26 -10.43 1.03 16.00
N TYR A 27 -10.13 1.29 17.27
CA TYR A 27 -9.44 0.32 18.14
C TYR A 27 -10.21 -1.00 18.32
N THR A 28 -11.51 -1.02 18.05
CA THR A 28 -12.31 -2.26 18.06
C THR A 28 -11.99 -3.17 16.87
N HIS A 29 -11.54 -2.60 15.76
CA HIS A 29 -11.22 -3.32 14.52
C HIS A 29 -9.73 -3.48 14.28
N VAL A 30 -8.95 -2.47 14.69
CA VAL A 30 -7.52 -2.39 14.41
C VAL A 30 -6.78 -2.05 15.72
N PRO A 31 -5.93 -2.96 16.24
CA PRO A 31 -5.31 -2.79 17.55
C PRO A 31 -4.44 -1.53 17.69
N GLY A 32 -3.87 -1.06 16.59
CA GLY A 32 -2.94 0.06 16.61
C GLY A 32 -2.59 0.61 15.23
N LYS A 33 -1.68 1.60 15.24
CA LYS A 33 -1.23 2.27 14.03
C LYS A 33 -0.42 1.33 13.11
N SER A 34 0.30 0.36 13.67
CA SER A 34 1.09 -0.59 12.89
C SER A 34 0.18 -1.53 12.10
N GLU A 35 -0.83 -2.11 12.76
CA GLU A 35 -1.81 -2.99 12.11
C GLU A 35 -2.66 -2.22 11.10
N LEU A 36 -2.95 -0.94 11.38
CA LEU A 36 -3.59 -0.06 10.42
C LEU A 36 -2.71 0.16 9.19
N LEU A 37 -1.40 0.32 9.39
CA LEU A 37 -0.45 0.48 8.31
C LEU A 37 -0.36 -0.77 7.43
N ASP A 38 -0.37 -1.96 8.04
CA ASP A 38 -0.40 -3.22 7.31
C ASP A 38 -1.67 -3.35 6.47
N LEU A 39 -2.85 -3.04 7.04
CA LEU A 39 -4.12 -3.05 6.31
C LEU A 39 -4.15 -2.02 5.16
N MET A 40 -3.59 -0.82 5.39
CA MET A 40 -3.46 0.19 4.35
C MET A 40 -2.53 -0.28 3.23
N TYR A 41 -1.42 -0.92 3.59
CA TYR A 41 -0.46 -1.48 2.62
C TYR A 41 -1.11 -2.57 1.78
N ASP A 42 -1.78 -3.53 2.41
CA ASP A 42 -2.48 -4.61 1.72
C ASP A 42 -3.54 -4.05 0.74
N ALA A 43 -4.28 -3.02 1.17
CA ALA A 43 -5.31 -2.41 0.35
C ALA A 43 -4.75 -1.74 -0.92
N VAL A 44 -3.66 -0.98 -0.82
CA VAL A 44 -3.04 -0.35 -2.01
C VAL A 44 -2.25 -1.36 -2.83
N HIS A 45 -1.61 -2.35 -2.20
CA HIS A 45 -0.86 -3.38 -2.91
C HIS A 45 -1.76 -4.22 -3.81
N ALA A 46 -3.04 -4.40 -3.42
CA ALA A 46 -4.05 -5.06 -4.24
C ALA A 46 -4.42 -4.31 -5.54
N GLU A 47 -3.97 -3.06 -5.74
CA GLU A 47 -4.10 -2.34 -7.01
C GLU A 47 -3.16 -2.89 -8.10
N LEU A 48 -2.04 -3.51 -7.70
CA LEU A 48 -1.10 -4.11 -8.65
C LEU A 48 -1.65 -5.43 -9.21
N PRO A 49 -1.43 -5.73 -10.51
CA PRO A 49 -1.81 -7.03 -11.05
C PRO A 49 -1.16 -8.18 -10.31
N SER A 50 -1.95 -9.22 -10.02
CA SER A 50 -1.47 -10.46 -9.40
C SER A 50 -0.67 -11.33 -10.36
N ALA A 51 -0.80 -11.10 -11.67
CA ALA A 51 -0.06 -11.80 -12.71
C ALA A 51 0.11 -10.89 -13.93
N TYR A 52 1.23 -11.07 -14.61
CA TYR A 52 1.49 -10.51 -15.93
C TYR A 52 1.42 -11.63 -16.94
N PRO A 53 0.90 -11.38 -18.15
CA PRO A 53 0.88 -12.39 -19.19
C PRO A 53 2.31 -12.90 -19.45
N GLU A 54 2.45 -14.22 -19.51
CA GLU A 54 3.69 -14.83 -19.94
C GLU A 54 3.98 -14.40 -21.38
N SER A 55 5.24 -14.07 -21.69
CA SER A 55 5.61 -13.78 -23.07
C SER A 55 5.46 -15.05 -23.90
N GLU A 56 4.58 -15.03 -24.90
CA GLU A 56 4.43 -16.11 -25.88
C GLU A 56 5.65 -16.23 -26.83
N SER A 57 6.62 -15.31 -26.69
CA SER A 57 7.87 -15.24 -27.47
C SER A 57 9.10 -15.21 -26.56
N ASP A 58 10.31 -15.30 -27.13
CA ASP A 58 11.57 -15.11 -26.41
C ASP A 58 11.77 -13.67 -25.84
N ASP A 59 10.80 -12.77 -26.00
CA ASP A 59 10.85 -11.39 -25.48
C ASP A 59 10.34 -11.28 -24.03
N TRP A 60 11.11 -11.84 -23.10
CA TRP A 60 10.88 -11.67 -21.66
C TRP A 60 10.97 -10.21 -21.18
N ARG A 61 11.56 -9.30 -21.98
CA ARG A 61 11.76 -7.90 -21.56
C ARG A 61 10.46 -7.10 -21.61
N ALA A 62 9.57 -7.40 -22.55
CA ALA A 62 8.29 -6.73 -22.69
C ALA A 62 7.43 -6.81 -21.41
N PRO A 63 7.09 -8.00 -20.86
CA PRO A 63 6.31 -8.09 -19.63
C PRO A 63 7.04 -7.50 -18.42
N LEU A 64 8.37 -7.60 -18.35
CA LEU A 64 9.15 -6.98 -17.27
C LEU A 64 9.10 -5.45 -17.33
N THR A 65 9.13 -4.87 -18.53
CA THR A 65 9.06 -3.42 -18.73
C THR A 65 7.67 -2.90 -18.35
N ALA A 66 6.61 -3.64 -18.70
CA ALA A 66 5.24 -3.32 -18.28
C ALA A 66 5.10 -3.36 -16.75
N TRP A 67 5.57 -4.44 -16.12
CA TRP A 67 5.60 -4.56 -14.65
C TRP A 67 6.36 -3.40 -13.99
N ALA A 68 7.55 -3.08 -14.49
CA ALA A 68 8.36 -1.98 -13.94
C ALA A 68 7.66 -0.62 -14.07
N GLY A 69 6.94 -0.39 -15.19
CA GLY A 69 6.14 0.82 -15.40
C GLY A 69 5.00 0.94 -14.38
N GLU A 70 4.24 -0.14 -14.19
CA GLU A 70 3.12 -0.15 -13.24
C GLU A 70 3.58 -0.01 -11.79
N VAL A 71 4.68 -0.67 -11.41
CA VAL A 71 5.28 -0.53 -10.08
C VAL A 71 5.77 0.90 -9.86
N LEU A 72 6.36 1.54 -10.87
CA LEU A 72 6.76 2.94 -10.78
C LEU A 72 5.55 3.86 -10.59
N GLU A 73 4.49 3.68 -11.39
CA GLU A 73 3.25 4.45 -11.26
C GLU A 73 2.60 4.27 -9.88
N PHE A 74 2.60 3.05 -9.36
CA PHE A 74 2.13 2.73 -8.01
C PHE A 74 2.90 3.51 -6.94
N TYR A 75 4.24 3.51 -6.99
CA TYR A 75 5.04 4.26 -6.02
C TYR A 75 4.90 5.77 -6.15
N VAL A 76 4.65 6.28 -7.35
CA VAL A 76 4.34 7.70 -7.59
C VAL A 76 2.97 8.06 -6.99
N ARG A 77 1.98 7.17 -7.11
CA ARG A 77 0.63 7.36 -6.55
C ARG A 77 0.61 7.22 -5.03
N HIS A 78 1.40 6.32 -4.46
CA HIS A 78 1.47 6.03 -3.04
C HIS A 78 2.90 6.19 -2.47
N PRO A 79 3.49 7.40 -2.43
CA PRO A 79 4.88 7.62 -2.03
C PRO A 79 5.20 7.13 -0.61
N TRP A 80 4.19 7.08 0.26
CA TRP A 80 4.31 6.63 1.64
C TRP A 80 4.67 5.14 1.75
N VAL A 81 4.40 4.33 0.73
CA VAL A 81 4.71 2.89 0.74
C VAL A 81 6.22 2.64 0.86
N LEU A 82 7.05 3.54 0.32
CA LEU A 82 8.52 3.47 0.44
C LEU A 82 9.02 3.66 1.88
N GLN A 83 8.18 4.17 2.78
CA GLN A 83 8.49 4.37 4.19
C GLN A 83 8.04 3.19 5.05
N VAL A 84 7.26 2.26 4.48
CA VAL A 84 6.86 1.03 5.13
C VAL A 84 8.01 0.04 4.98
N SER A 85 8.51 -0.45 6.12
CA SER A 85 9.54 -1.48 6.10
C SER A 85 8.98 -2.75 5.46
N GLN A 86 9.40 -3.04 4.23
CA GLN A 86 9.15 -4.29 3.52
C GLN A 86 9.92 -5.48 4.12
N ALA A 87 10.45 -5.36 5.35
CA ALA A 87 11.16 -6.42 6.05
C ALA A 87 10.18 -7.56 6.35
N ARG A 88 9.92 -8.36 5.33
CA ARG A 88 9.24 -9.64 5.41
C ARG A 88 10.14 -10.52 6.27
N PRO A 89 9.67 -11.06 7.41
CA PRO A 89 10.39 -12.16 8.05
C PRO A 89 10.58 -13.23 6.98
N VAL A 90 11.82 -13.57 6.67
CA VAL A 90 12.13 -14.80 5.93
C VAL A 90 11.65 -15.94 6.82
N LEU A 91 10.51 -16.54 6.46
CA LEU A 91 10.07 -17.83 6.99
C LEU A 91 11.03 -18.92 6.53
#